data_AF-A0A6M3M342-F1
#
_entry.id   AF-A0A6M3M342-F1
#
_cell.length_a   1.000
_cell.length_b   1.000
_cell.length_c   1.000
_cell.angle_alpha   90.00
_cell.angle_beta   90.00
_cell.angle_gamma   90.00
#
_symmetry.space_group_name_H-M   'P 1'
#
loop_
_entity.id
_entity.type
_entity.pdbx_description
1 polymer ?
#
loop_
_entity_poly.entity_id
_entity_poly.type
_entity_poly.pdbx_seq_one_letter_code
_entity_poly.pdbx_strand_id
1 'polypeptide(L)'
;MDIADRLMKFLEGVLSWGHLGILGSFGGIANYYYLNATKNRTFLWGLLCANVVLAFFLGKVLGGFIPEDNEFRDSIVMLIGFFAFPIVNILEARVVAYIDRLLSFGGK
;
A
#
# COMPACT_ATOMS: atom_id res chain seq x y z
N MET A 1 -15.48 -10.48 -32.39
CA MET A 1 -14.80 -10.38 -31.08
C MET A 1 -15.90 -10.17 -30.06
N ASP A 2 -16.13 -11.16 -29.22
CA ASP A 2 -17.27 -11.20 -28.31
C ASP A 2 -17.12 -10.13 -27.21
N ILE A 3 -18.22 -9.60 -26.67
CA ILE A 3 -18.19 -8.65 -25.55
C ILE A 3 -17.54 -9.30 -24.33
N ALA A 4 -17.76 -10.60 -24.14
CA ALA A 4 -17.11 -11.40 -23.12
C ALA A 4 -15.58 -11.41 -23.26
N ASP A 5 -15.05 -11.56 -24.49
CA ASP A 5 -13.60 -11.56 -24.74
C ASP A 5 -12.94 -10.22 -24.40
N ARG A 6 -13.61 -9.10 -24.70
CA ARG A 6 -13.13 -7.76 -24.36
C ARG A 6 -13.10 -7.55 -22.85
N LEU A 7 -14.13 -8.03 -22.16
CA LEU A 7 -14.25 -7.90 -20.71
C LEU A 7 -13.19 -8.73 -19.99
N MET A 8 -12.95 -9.98 -20.41
CA MET A 8 -11.90 -10.82 -19.84
C MET A 8 -10.50 -10.23 -20.04
N LYS A 9 -10.17 -9.76 -21.25
CA LYS A 9 -8.87 -9.11 -21.50
C LYS A 9 -8.66 -7.84 -20.67
N PHE A 10 -9.72 -7.06 -20.48
CA PHE A 10 -9.66 -5.88 -19.62
C PHE A 10 -9.41 -6.27 -18.15
N LEU A 11 -10.12 -7.29 -17.65
CA LEU A 11 -9.92 -7.80 -16.29
C LEU A 11 -8.52 -8.36 -16.08
N GLU A 12 -7.99 -9.15 -17.01
CA GLU A 12 -6.61 -9.66 -16.95
C GLU A 12 -5.58 -8.52 -16.96
N GLY A 13 -5.81 -7.48 -17.78
CA GLY A 13 -4.95 -6.30 -17.82
C GLY A 13 -4.94 -5.54 -16.49
N VAL A 14 -6.11 -5.34 -15.88
CA VAL A 14 -6.22 -4.68 -14.57
C VAL A 14 -5.63 -5.55 -13.46
N LEU A 15 -5.88 -6.87 -13.49
CA LEU A 15 -5.41 -7.81 -12.47
C LEU A 15 -3.88 -7.94 -12.51
N SER A 16 -3.29 -8.07 -13.70
CA SER A 16 -1.83 -8.17 -13.86
C SER A 16 -1.12 -6.89 -13.40
N TRP A 17 -1.65 -5.71 -13.77
CA TRP A 17 -1.12 -4.43 -13.31
C TRP A 17 -1.31 -4.24 -11.79
N GLY A 18 -2.46 -4.68 -11.27
CA GLY A 18 -2.86 -4.46 -9.88
C GLY A 18 -2.41 -5.53 -8.90
N HIS A 19 -1.82 -6.66 -9.34
CA HIS A 19 -1.64 -7.84 -8.49
C HIS A 19 -0.85 -7.53 -7.21
N LEU A 20 0.27 -6.80 -7.32
CA LEU A 20 1.08 -6.38 -6.17
C LEU A 20 0.34 -5.44 -5.23
N GLY A 21 -0.51 -4.56 -5.79
CA GLY A 21 -1.34 -3.69 -4.99
C GLY A 21 -2.39 -4.49 -4.23
N ILE A 22 -3.02 -5.47 -4.86
CA ILE A 22 -4.00 -6.37 -4.23
C ILE A 22 -3.34 -7.14 -3.08
N LEU A 23 -2.14 -7.69 -3.28
CA LEU A 23 -1.35 -8.34 -2.23
C LEU A 23 -1.05 -7.38 -1.07
N GLY A 24 -0.65 -6.15 -1.37
CA GLY A 24 -0.48 -5.10 -0.36
C GLY A 24 -1.76 -4.83 0.42
N SER A 25 -2.91 -4.72 -0.26
CA SER A 25 -4.21 -4.54 0.40
C SER A 25 -4.54 -5.67 1.38
N PHE A 26 -4.24 -6.93 1.06
CA PHE A 26 -4.43 -8.04 2.01
C PHE A 26 -3.62 -7.85 3.30
N GLY A 27 -2.36 -7.43 3.18
CA GLY A 27 -1.56 -7.04 4.34
C GLY A 27 -2.19 -5.91 5.14
N GLY A 28 -2.67 -4.88 4.46
CA GLY A 28 -3.37 -3.75 5.06
C GLY A 28 -4.59 -4.19 5.87
N ILE A 29 -5.45 -5.03 5.30
CA ILE A 29 -6.63 -5.59 5.99
C ILE A 29 -6.18 -6.33 7.25
N ALA A 30 -5.18 -7.21 7.15
CA ALA A 30 -4.67 -7.95 8.29
C ALA A 30 -4.15 -7.03 9.41
N ASN A 31 -3.44 -5.95 9.06
CA ASN A 31 -2.99 -4.95 10.04
C ASN A 31 -4.16 -4.22 10.71
N TYR A 32 -5.21 -3.89 9.96
CA TYR A 32 -6.39 -3.23 10.53
C TYR A 32 -7.05 -4.10 11.59
N TYR A 33 -7.28 -5.38 11.28
CA TYR A 33 -7.83 -6.34 12.23
C TYR A 33 -6.90 -6.57 13.42
N TYR A 34 -5.59 -6.70 13.19
CA TYR A 34 -4.59 -6.83 14.24
C TYR A 34 -4.65 -5.66 15.23
N LEU A 35 -4.67 -4.42 14.74
CA LEU A 35 -4.76 -3.23 15.60
C LEU A 35 -6.10 -3.12 16.31
N ASN A 36 -7.20 -3.51 15.66
CA ASN A 36 -8.52 -3.51 16.28
C ASN A 36 -8.59 -4.52 17.43
N ALA A 37 -8.04 -5.72 17.24
CA ALA A 37 -8.00 -6.79 18.23
C ALA A 37 -7.04 -6.50 19.39
N THR A 38 -5.85 -5.96 19.11
CA THR A 38 -4.80 -5.76 20.13
C THR A 38 -4.88 -4.43 20.85
N LYS A 39 -5.36 -3.38 20.20
CA LYS A 39 -5.40 -2.02 20.77
C LYS A 39 -6.81 -1.54 21.13
N ASN A 40 -7.79 -2.44 21.13
CA ASN A 40 -9.19 -2.17 21.49
C ASN A 40 -9.75 -0.92 20.79
N ARG A 41 -9.36 -0.71 19.53
CA ARG A 41 -9.83 0.43 18.74
C ARG A 41 -11.27 0.19 18.30
N THR A 42 -12.01 1.28 18.12
CA THR A 42 -13.33 1.22 17.50
C THR A 42 -13.16 0.89 16.02
N PHE A 43 -13.94 -0.09 15.56
CA PHE A 43 -13.95 -0.48 14.16
C PHE A 43 -14.64 0.63 13.35
N LEU A 44 -13.91 1.22 12.42
CA LEU A 44 -14.34 2.32 11.56
C LEU A 44 -14.13 1.94 10.10
N TRP A 45 -15.21 1.66 9.38
CA TRP A 45 -15.18 1.27 7.96
C TRP A 45 -14.40 2.25 7.08
N GLY A 46 -14.54 3.57 7.33
CA GLY A 46 -13.79 4.58 6.59
C GLY A 46 -12.26 4.47 6.79
N LEU A 47 -11.83 4.13 8.01
CA LEU A 47 -10.41 3.95 8.32
C LEU A 47 -9.86 2.65 7.71
N LEU A 48 -10.67 1.59 7.66
CA LEU A 48 -10.34 0.37 6.94
C LEU A 48 -10.15 0.66 5.44
N CYS A 49 -11.10 1.37 4.81
CA CYS A 49 -10.99 1.72 3.39
C CYS A 49 -9.74 2.56 3.10
N ALA A 50 -9.47 3.58 3.91
CA ALA A 50 -8.26 4.40 3.76
C ALA A 50 -6.98 3.56 3.88
N ASN A 51 -6.94 2.65 4.87
CA ASN A 51 -5.81 1.74 5.06
C ASN A 51 -5.61 0.79 3.88
N VAL A 52 -6.69 0.23 3.34
CA VAL A 52 -6.66 -0.67 2.17
C VAL A 52 -6.11 0.05 0.94
N VAL A 53 -6.51 1.31 0.71
CA VAL A 53 -6.02 2.13 -0.39
C VAL A 53 -4.54 2.46 -0.23
N LEU A 54 -4.11 2.85 0.98
CA LEU A 54 -2.70 3.12 1.26
C LEU A 54 -1.83 1.87 1.11
N ALA A 55 -2.31 0.73 1.61
CA ALA A 55 -1.62 -0.55 1.48
C ALA A 55 -1.56 -1.03 0.02
N PHE A 56 -2.60 -0.78 -0.78
CA PHE A 56 -2.58 -1.02 -2.23
C PHE A 56 -1.47 -0.23 -2.90
N PHE A 57 -1.44 1.08 -2.64
CA PHE A 57 -0.46 1.99 -3.22
C PHE A 57 0.96 1.58 -2.86
N LEU A 58 1.24 1.35 -1.58
CA LEU A 58 2.57 0.93 -1.13
C LEU A 58 2.96 -0.44 -1.65
N GLY A 59 2.05 -1.42 -1.67
CA GLY A 59 2.30 -2.74 -2.25
C GLY A 59 2.66 -2.66 -3.74
N LYS A 60 1.95 -1.83 -4.51
CA LYS A 60 2.24 -1.63 -5.94
C LYS A 60 3.55 -0.90 -6.19
N VAL A 61 3.83 0.17 -5.45
CA VAL A 61 5.03 1.01 -5.62
C VAL A 61 6.26 0.26 -5.13
N LEU A 62 6.25 -0.22 -3.88
CA LEU A 62 7.40 -0.87 -3.28
C LEU A 62 7.62 -2.28 -3.85
N GLY A 63 6.55 -3.02 -4.15
CA GLY A 63 6.63 -4.30 -4.83
C GLY A 63 7.20 -4.23 -6.25
N GLY A 64 7.05 -3.07 -6.91
CA GLY A 64 7.64 -2.83 -8.22
C GLY A 64 9.16 -2.73 -8.20
N PHE A 65 9.78 -2.46 -7.05
CA PHE A 65 11.23 -2.46 -6.89
C PHE A 65 11.80 -3.86 -6.57
N ILE A 66 10.94 -4.85 -6.33
CA ILE A 66 11.36 -6.21 -6.03
C ILE A 66 11.45 -7.00 -7.35
N PRO A 67 12.59 -7.66 -7.62
CA PRO A 67 12.76 -8.51 -8.80
C PRO A 67 11.68 -9.59 -8.92
N GLU A 68 11.24 -9.88 -10.15
CA GLU A 68 10.13 -10.81 -10.39
C GLU A 68 10.51 -12.28 -10.16
N ASP A 69 11.79 -12.59 -10.25
CA ASP A 69 12.40 -13.90 -9.98
C ASP A 69 12.56 -14.21 -8.49
N ASN A 70 12.26 -13.25 -7.62
CA ASN A 70 12.32 -13.46 -6.18
C ASN A 70 11.10 -14.26 -5.70
N GLU A 71 11.33 -15.50 -5.26
CA GLU A 71 10.31 -16.42 -4.73
C GLU A 71 9.51 -15.84 -3.54
N PHE A 72 10.09 -14.88 -2.81
CA PHE A 72 9.46 -14.25 -1.65
C PHE A 72 8.78 -12.91 -1.96
N ARG A 73 8.77 -12.47 -3.23
CA ARG A 73 8.23 -11.17 -3.64
C ARG A 73 6.83 -10.94 -3.08
N ASP A 74 5.92 -11.87 -3.29
CA ASP A 74 4.52 -11.72 -2.90
C ASP A 74 4.35 -11.60 -1.39
N SER A 75 5.10 -12.40 -0.63
CA SER A 75 5.12 -12.35 0.84
C SER A 75 5.65 -11.02 1.35
N ILE A 76 6.73 -10.50 0.75
CA ILE A 76 7.31 -9.20 1.11
C ILE A 76 6.31 -8.08 0.82
N VAL A 77 5.60 -8.14 -0.31
CA VAL A 77 4.58 -7.16 -0.70
C VAL A 77 3.40 -7.14 0.27
N MET A 78 2.96 -8.32 0.72
CA MET A 78 1.94 -8.41 1.77
C MET A 78 2.43 -7.79 3.09
N LEU A 79 3.68 -8.04 3.49
CA LEU A 79 4.26 -7.42 4.70
C LEU A 79 4.36 -5.89 4.56
N ILE A 80 4.76 -5.40 3.39
CA ILE A 80 4.76 -3.96 3.09
C ILE A 80 3.36 -3.37 3.30
N GLY A 81 2.34 -4.04 2.79
CA GLY A 81 0.94 -3.64 3.00
C GLY A 81 0.51 -3.67 4.46
N PHE A 82 0.96 -4.67 5.22
CA PHE A 82 0.71 -4.75 6.66
C PHE A 82 1.33 -3.56 7.41
N PHE A 83 2.53 -3.14 7.03
CA PHE A 83 3.22 -1.99 7.63
C PHE A 83 2.88 -0.64 6.98
N ALA A 84 1.82 -0.57 6.17
CA ALA A 84 1.47 0.64 5.41
C ALA A 84 1.37 1.90 6.29
N PHE A 85 0.61 1.84 7.40
CA PHE A 85 0.45 2.98 8.31
C PHE A 85 1.78 3.45 8.94
N PRO A 86 2.60 2.59 9.58
CA PRO A 86 3.92 2.97 10.05
C PRO A 86 4.81 3.58 8.96
N ILE A 87 4.80 3.01 7.76
CA ILE A 87 5.60 3.50 6.63
C ILE A 87 5.17 4.92 6.24
N VAL A 88 3.87 5.17 6.07
CA VAL A 88 3.33 6.50 5.73
C VAL A 88 3.70 7.52 6.81
N ASN A 89 3.52 7.19 8.09
CA ASN A 89 3.84 8.10 9.19
C ASN A 89 5.34 8.49 9.22
N ILE A 90 6.23 7.53 8.94
CA ILE A 90 7.68 7.81 8.88
C ILE A 90 8.02 8.67 7.66
N LEU A 91 7.40 8.39 6.51
CA LEU A 91 7.59 9.17 5.30
C LEU A 91 7.13 10.61 5.49
N GLU A 92 5.96 10.82 6.10
CA GLU A 92 5.44 12.14 6.44
C GLU A 92 6.41 12.91 7.34
N ALA A 93 6.86 12.32 8.44
CA ALA A 93 7.82 12.94 9.34
C ALA A 93 9.15 13.32 8.66
N ARG A 94 9.64 12.48 7.74
CA ARG A 94 10.86 12.76 6.97
C ARG A 94 10.65 13.87 5.94
N VAL A 95 9.51 13.89 5.25
CA VAL A 95 9.18 14.92 4.27
C VAL A 95 9.08 16.28 4.96
N VAL A 96 8.38 16.36 6.10
CA VAL A 96 8.29 17.60 6.90
C VAL A 96 9.68 18.08 7.32
N ALA A 97 10.51 17.20 7.91
CA ALA A 97 11.87 17.56 8.32
C ALA A 97 12.76 18.02 7.15
N TYR A 98 12.56 17.46 5.95
CA TYR A 98 13.31 17.85 4.76
C TYR A 98 12.85 19.21 4.21
N ILE A 99 11.53 19.46 4.20
CA ILE A 99 10.94 20.75 3.83
C ILE A 99 11.42 21.85 4.78
N ASP A 100 11.41 21.59 6.09
CA ASP A 100 11.89 22.55 7.09
C ASP A 100 13.37 22.91 6.88
N ARG A 101 14.19 21.94 6.51
CA ARG A 101 15.62 22.16 6.17
C ARG A 101 15.79 22.94 4.88
N LEU A 102 14.96 22.72 3.87
CA LEU A 102 15.01 23.46 2.60
C LEU A 102 14.51 24.90 2.74
N LEU A 103 13.41 25.11 3.46
CA LEU A 103 12.79 26.43 3.64
C LEU A 103 13.55 27.30 4.65
N SER A 104 14.28 26.71 5.59
CA SER A 104 15.15 27.47 6.51
C SER A 104 16.39 28.08 5.85
N PHE A 105 16.71 27.76 4.59
CA PHE A 105 17.73 28.46 3.80
C PHE A 105 17.25 29.80 3.20
N GLY A 106 15.98 30.19 3.39
CA GLY A 106 15.43 31.48 2.92
C GLY A 106 15.36 32.59 3.96
N GLY A 107 15.92 32.40 5.15
CA GLY A 107 15.77 33.33 6.27
C GLY A 107 17.10 33.71 6.93
N LYS A 108 17.90 34.54 6.25
CA LYS A 108 18.71 35.63 6.82
C LYS A 108 18.97 36.67 5.74
#